data_AF-A0A3Q8CC10-F1
#
_entry.id   AF-A0A3Q8CC10-F1
#
_cell.length_a   1.000
_cell.length_b   1.000
_cell.length_c   1.000
_cell.angle_alpha   90.00
_cell.angle_beta   90.00
_cell.angle_gamma   90.00
#
_symmetry.space_group_name_H-M   'P 1'
#
loop_
_entity.id
_entity.type
_entity.pdbx_description
1 polymer ?
#
loop_
_entity_poly.entity_id
_entity_poly.type
_entity_poly.pdbx_seq_one_letter_code
_entity_poly.pdbx_strand_id
1 'polypeptide(L)'
;MTAIDKLMVPSADGSGTEQIYPQTHPDAVVGLDDYIAVHGGTGSTGAKGDTGQRGSQWYTGTGITGTSTNGTVFTGSGVGSALAGDMYLNTSTSNVYRCVVGGAATVAAWAYTQSIAGPQGPKGETGAQGPAGSSTTAVATTTANGLMSSTDKVKLNNLTVITLVKVKDV
;
A
#
# COMPACT_ATOMS: atom_id res chain seq x y z
N MET A 1 -24.73 44.11 46.94
CA MET A 1 -24.64 45.36 46.15
C MET A 1 -23.77 46.30 46.97
N THR A 2 -22.47 46.31 46.72
CA THR A 2 -21.52 47.11 47.51
C THR A 2 -21.65 48.55 47.03
N ALA A 3 -22.37 49.39 47.79
CA ALA A 3 -22.51 50.78 47.45
C ALA A 3 -21.17 51.49 47.71
N ILE A 4 -20.56 52.02 46.66
CA ILE A 4 -19.39 52.90 46.79
C ILE A 4 -19.95 54.24 47.27
N ASP A 5 -19.90 54.47 48.58
CA ASP A 5 -20.42 55.70 49.17
C ASP A 5 -19.48 56.85 48.80
N LYS A 6 -20.02 57.84 48.07
CA LYS A 6 -19.24 58.95 47.52
C LYS A 6 -18.93 59.95 48.63
N LEU A 7 -17.66 60.16 48.94
CA LEU A 7 -17.23 61.20 49.87
C LEU A 7 -17.45 62.59 49.25
N MET A 8 -18.45 63.30 49.74
CA MET A 8 -18.68 64.72 49.47
C MET A 8 -18.00 65.55 50.54
N VAL A 9 -17.15 66.48 50.14
CA VAL A 9 -16.49 67.42 51.07
C VAL A 9 -16.78 68.86 50.66
N PRO A 10 -16.76 69.81 51.61
CA PRO A 10 -16.97 71.22 51.29
C PRO A 10 -15.90 71.70 50.31
N SER A 11 -16.34 72.37 49.24
CA SER A 11 -15.47 73.04 48.27
C SER A 11 -14.58 74.04 48.99
N ALA A 12 -13.31 74.16 48.56
CA ALA A 12 -12.35 75.07 49.19
C ALA A 12 -12.74 76.56 49.10
N ASP A 13 -13.63 76.90 48.16
CA ASP A 13 -14.20 78.24 47.98
C ASP A 13 -15.52 78.47 48.74
N GLY A 14 -16.00 77.46 49.48
CA GLY A 14 -17.22 77.53 50.28
C GLY A 14 -18.52 77.54 49.46
N SER A 15 -18.47 77.31 48.15
CA SER A 15 -19.65 77.42 47.26
C SER A 15 -20.58 76.21 47.27
N GLY A 16 -20.22 75.13 47.98
CA GLY A 16 -21.02 73.92 48.09
C GLY A 16 -20.19 72.71 48.49
N THR A 17 -20.71 71.51 48.25
CA THR A 17 -19.97 70.25 48.40
C THR A 17 -19.40 69.81 47.05
N GLU A 18 -18.08 69.62 46.97
CA GLU A 18 -17.42 69.03 45.81
C GLU A 18 -17.36 67.51 45.96
N GLN A 19 -17.60 66.83 44.84
CA GLN A 19 -17.43 65.39 44.76
C GLN A 19 -15.94 65.09 44.58
N ILE A 20 -15.26 64.72 45.66
CA ILE A 20 -13.88 64.23 45.56
C ILE A 20 -13.93 62.75 45.22
N TYR A 21 -13.29 62.39 44.11
CA TYR A 21 -12.88 61.02 43.85
C TYR A 21 -11.47 60.88 44.44
N PRO A 22 -11.31 60.36 45.67
CA PRO A 22 -9.98 60.13 46.19
C PRO A 22 -9.25 59.24 45.19
N GLN A 23 -8.02 59.61 44.82
CA GLN A 23 -7.09 58.68 44.15
C GLN A 23 -6.86 57.54 45.14
N THR A 24 -7.75 56.57 45.13
CA THR A 24 -7.73 55.43 46.05
C THR A 24 -6.76 54.43 45.47
N HIS A 25 -5.72 54.12 46.24
CA HIS A 25 -4.97 52.91 45.97
C HIS A 25 -5.96 51.72 46.09
N PRO A 26 -5.83 50.67 45.26
CA PRO A 26 -6.70 49.48 45.33
C PRO A 26 -6.88 48.95 46.77
N ASP A 27 -5.85 49.08 47.59
CA ASP A 27 -5.80 48.69 49.01
C ASP A 27 -6.80 49.43 49.92
N ALA A 28 -7.34 50.58 49.49
CA ALA A 28 -8.34 51.34 50.24
C ALA A 28 -9.78 50.88 49.98
N VAL A 29 -10.00 49.99 49.01
CA VAL A 29 -11.32 49.47 48.67
C VAL A 29 -11.59 48.21 49.49
N VAL A 30 -12.33 48.36 50.58
CA VAL A 30 -12.70 47.25 51.48
C VAL A 30 -13.43 46.15 50.70
N GLY A 31 -12.89 44.94 50.73
CA GLY A 31 -13.46 43.75 50.07
C GLY A 31 -13.15 43.64 48.57
N LEU A 32 -12.26 44.46 48.02
CA LEU A 32 -11.81 44.32 46.63
C LEU A 32 -11.09 42.97 46.41
N ASP A 33 -10.27 42.54 47.35
CA ASP A 33 -9.61 41.23 47.30
C ASP A 33 -10.63 40.08 47.30
N ASP A 34 -11.67 40.15 48.13
CA ASP A 34 -12.76 39.17 48.15
C ASP A 34 -13.55 39.19 46.83
N TYR A 35 -13.80 40.38 46.28
CA TYR A 35 -14.49 40.53 45.01
C TYR A 35 -13.68 39.97 43.84
N ILE A 36 -12.37 40.24 43.79
CA ILE A 36 -11.43 39.70 42.80
C ILE A 36 -11.23 38.19 43.01
N ALA A 37 -11.23 37.70 44.23
CA ALA A 37 -11.17 36.26 44.50
C ALA A 37 -12.39 35.52 43.93
N VAL A 38 -13.58 36.15 43.95
CA VAL A 38 -14.82 35.56 43.43
C VAL A 38 -14.99 35.79 41.92
N HIS A 39 -14.49 36.90 41.36
CA HIS A 39 -14.80 37.32 39.98
C HIS A 39 -13.57 37.51 39.07
N GLY A 40 -12.37 37.54 39.62
CA GLY A 40 -11.11 37.86 38.94
C GLY A 40 -10.29 36.65 38.49
N GLY A 41 -10.92 35.48 38.34
CA GLY A 41 -10.25 34.29 37.84
C GLY A 41 -9.84 34.42 36.36
N THR A 42 -8.74 33.78 35.98
CA THR A 42 -8.44 33.50 34.57
C THR A 42 -9.60 32.68 33.99
N GLY A 43 -10.18 33.15 32.88
CA GLY A 43 -11.29 32.46 32.22
C GLY A 43 -10.96 30.99 31.92
N SER A 44 -11.99 30.14 31.91
CA SER A 44 -11.81 28.70 31.63
C SER A 44 -11.02 28.49 30.34
N THR A 45 -10.09 27.54 30.34
CA THR A 45 -9.41 27.09 29.11
C THR A 45 -10.47 26.73 28.06
N GLY A 46 -10.35 27.32 26.85
CA GLY A 46 -11.27 27.03 25.76
C GLY A 46 -11.31 25.55 25.40
N ALA A 47 -12.36 25.13 24.69
CA ALA A 47 -12.46 23.75 24.22
C ALA A 47 -11.22 23.35 23.42
N LYS A 48 -10.72 22.14 23.66
CA LYS A 48 -9.65 21.56 22.86
C LYS A 48 -10.13 21.49 21.40
N GLY A 49 -9.28 21.92 20.47
CA GLY A 49 -9.55 21.79 19.05
C GLY A 49 -9.64 20.32 18.60
N ASP A 50 -10.28 20.10 17.46
CA ASP A 50 -10.43 18.77 16.88
C ASP A 50 -9.08 18.08 16.65
N THR A 51 -9.07 16.75 16.73
CA THR A 51 -7.87 15.97 16.39
C THR A 51 -7.64 16.06 14.89
N GLY A 52 -6.42 16.42 14.48
CA GLY A 52 -6.05 16.48 13.06
C GLY A 52 -6.20 15.13 12.35
N GLN A 53 -6.50 15.17 11.07
CA GLN A 53 -6.52 13.97 10.23
C GLN A 53 -5.09 13.46 9.98
N ARG A 54 -4.92 12.13 9.91
CA ARG A 54 -3.64 11.55 9.52
C ARG A 54 -3.24 11.94 8.08
N GLY A 55 -1.95 11.95 7.80
CA GLY A 55 -1.43 12.05 6.43
C GLY A 55 -1.65 10.77 5.62
N SER A 56 -1.31 10.84 4.32
CA SER A 56 -1.41 9.70 3.40
C SER A 56 -0.50 8.54 3.81
N GLN A 57 -0.99 7.32 3.62
CA GLN A 57 -0.26 6.08 3.90
C GLN A 57 -0.05 5.25 2.62
N TRP A 58 0.91 4.34 2.67
CA TRP A 58 1.12 3.31 1.65
C TRP A 58 0.70 1.94 2.19
N TYR A 59 -0.12 1.26 1.43
CA TYR A 59 -0.58 -0.10 1.68
C TYR A 59 0.02 -1.07 0.65
N THR A 60 0.04 -2.35 0.98
CA THR A 60 0.45 -3.42 0.06
C THR A 60 -0.50 -4.60 0.17
N GLY A 61 -0.61 -5.40 -0.89
CA GLY A 61 -1.40 -6.63 -0.89
C GLY A 61 -1.75 -7.08 -2.30
N THR A 62 -2.82 -7.87 -2.47
CA THR A 62 -3.24 -8.39 -3.78
C THR A 62 -4.70 -8.09 -4.14
N GLY A 63 -5.46 -7.48 -3.22
CA GLY A 63 -6.91 -7.29 -3.33
C GLY A 63 -7.38 -6.19 -4.30
N ILE A 64 -6.48 -5.31 -4.75
CA ILE A 64 -6.77 -4.26 -5.73
C ILE A 64 -6.15 -4.64 -7.08
N THR A 65 -6.93 -4.69 -8.14
CA THR A 65 -6.49 -5.16 -9.48
C THR A 65 -7.04 -4.28 -10.61
N GLY A 66 -6.73 -4.62 -11.85
CA GLY A 66 -7.14 -3.84 -13.03
C GLY A 66 -6.29 -2.59 -13.25
N THR A 67 -6.61 -1.85 -14.30
CA THR A 67 -5.83 -0.69 -14.77
C THR A 67 -6.70 0.55 -15.00
N SER A 68 -7.92 0.58 -14.45
CA SER A 68 -8.80 1.75 -14.53
C SER A 68 -8.15 2.94 -13.82
N THR A 69 -7.98 4.05 -14.52
CA THR A 69 -7.56 5.33 -13.94
C THR A 69 -8.71 6.07 -13.26
N ASN A 70 -9.94 5.58 -13.43
CA ASN A 70 -11.09 5.99 -12.64
C ASN A 70 -11.18 5.15 -11.35
N GLY A 71 -11.61 5.78 -10.25
CA GLY A 71 -11.77 5.11 -8.97
C GLY A 71 -12.73 3.93 -9.02
N THR A 72 -12.27 2.76 -8.58
CA THR A 72 -13.09 1.54 -8.47
C THR A 72 -13.04 1.01 -7.05
N VAL A 73 -14.18 0.55 -6.53
CA VAL A 73 -14.25 -0.04 -5.18
C VAL A 73 -13.77 -1.49 -5.22
N PHE A 74 -12.85 -1.82 -4.32
CA PHE A 74 -12.34 -3.18 -4.13
C PHE A 74 -12.62 -3.61 -2.69
N THR A 75 -13.73 -4.32 -2.49
CA THR A 75 -14.16 -4.82 -1.17
C THR A 75 -13.13 -5.75 -0.53
N GLY A 76 -12.35 -6.46 -1.35
CA GLY A 76 -11.24 -7.31 -0.95
C GLY A 76 -9.88 -6.60 -0.80
N SER A 77 -9.82 -5.26 -0.80
CA SER A 77 -8.56 -4.51 -0.72
C SER A 77 -7.74 -4.78 0.55
N GLY A 78 -8.39 -5.20 1.64
CA GLY A 78 -7.76 -5.35 2.96
C GLY A 78 -7.48 -4.04 3.67
N VAL A 79 -7.89 -2.89 3.10
CA VAL A 79 -7.70 -1.56 3.70
C VAL A 79 -8.96 -1.14 4.45
N GLY A 80 -8.89 -1.17 5.79
CA GLY A 80 -10.05 -0.92 6.67
C GLY A 80 -10.52 0.53 6.77
N SER A 81 -9.63 1.50 6.54
CA SER A 81 -9.95 2.93 6.54
C SER A 81 -8.98 3.66 5.64
N ALA A 82 -9.32 3.82 4.37
CA ALA A 82 -8.51 4.56 3.40
C ALA A 82 -8.88 6.06 3.40
N LEU A 83 -7.92 6.92 3.12
CA LEU A 83 -8.11 8.33 2.84
C LEU A 83 -7.77 8.64 1.38
N ALA A 84 -8.43 9.64 0.81
CA ALA A 84 -8.05 10.13 -0.51
C ALA A 84 -6.58 10.56 -0.50
N GLY A 85 -5.80 10.06 -1.47
CA GLY A 85 -4.36 10.25 -1.53
C GLY A 85 -3.54 9.14 -0.87
N ASP A 86 -4.14 8.18 -0.17
CA ASP A 86 -3.46 6.94 0.21
C ASP A 86 -3.04 6.17 -1.05
N MET A 87 -1.96 5.40 -0.93
CA MET A 87 -1.36 4.64 -2.02
C MET A 87 -1.42 3.15 -1.73
N TYR A 88 -1.48 2.32 -2.76
CA TYR A 88 -1.50 0.87 -2.63
C TYR A 88 -0.61 0.22 -3.69
N LEU A 89 0.25 -0.71 -3.30
CA LEU A 89 1.05 -1.55 -4.20
C LEU A 89 0.48 -2.97 -4.25
N ASN A 90 0.07 -3.41 -5.44
CA ASN A 90 -0.24 -4.82 -5.68
C ASN A 90 1.06 -5.62 -5.78
N THR A 91 1.31 -6.51 -4.83
CA THR A 91 2.57 -7.28 -4.75
C THR A 91 2.66 -8.44 -5.73
N SER A 92 1.54 -8.84 -6.35
CA SER A 92 1.54 -9.87 -7.40
C SER A 92 1.77 -9.29 -8.79
N THR A 93 1.27 -8.08 -9.07
CA THR A 93 1.37 -7.45 -10.40
C THR A 93 2.34 -6.28 -10.45
N SER A 94 2.86 -5.84 -9.32
CA SER A 94 3.65 -4.61 -9.17
C SER A 94 2.90 -3.35 -9.63
N ASN A 95 1.57 -3.37 -9.64
CA ASN A 95 0.76 -2.19 -9.96
C ASN A 95 0.60 -1.28 -8.75
N VAL A 96 0.66 0.02 -8.98
CA VAL A 96 0.44 1.07 -7.99
C VAL A 96 -0.93 1.71 -8.23
N TYR A 97 -1.63 1.98 -7.12
CA TYR A 97 -2.95 2.60 -7.10
C TYR A 97 -2.97 3.76 -6.11
N ARG A 98 -3.81 4.75 -6.38
CA ARG A 98 -4.11 5.87 -5.47
C ARG A 98 -5.57 5.84 -5.08
N CYS A 99 -5.86 5.97 -3.80
CA CYS A 99 -7.21 6.13 -3.29
C CYS A 99 -7.75 7.51 -3.73
N VAL A 100 -8.86 7.53 -4.44
CA VAL A 100 -9.52 8.76 -4.91
C VAL A 100 -10.76 9.10 -4.09
N VAL A 101 -11.39 8.10 -3.47
CA VAL A 101 -12.47 8.28 -2.50
C VAL A 101 -12.11 7.49 -1.25
N GLY A 102 -12.00 8.16 -0.11
CA GLY A 102 -11.70 7.53 1.17
C GLY A 102 -12.92 6.81 1.79
N GLY A 103 -12.66 5.89 2.71
CA GLY A 103 -13.69 5.14 3.41
C GLY A 103 -13.22 3.75 3.82
N ALA A 104 -14.17 2.93 4.31
CA ALA A 104 -13.95 1.51 4.51
C ALA A 104 -13.77 0.78 3.17
N ALA A 105 -13.33 -0.49 3.18
CA ALA A 105 -13.11 -1.28 1.97
C ALA A 105 -14.31 -1.35 1.00
N THR A 106 -15.53 -1.19 1.51
CA THR A 106 -16.78 -1.19 0.72
C THR A 106 -17.10 0.16 0.05
N VAL A 107 -16.37 1.21 0.38
CA VAL A 107 -16.59 2.58 -0.11
C VAL A 107 -15.34 3.13 -0.79
N ALA A 108 -14.16 2.77 -0.29
CA ALA A 108 -12.90 3.28 -0.78
C ALA A 108 -12.70 2.93 -2.26
N ALA A 109 -12.50 3.95 -3.08
CA ALA A 109 -12.31 3.80 -4.52
C ALA A 109 -10.85 4.07 -4.88
N TRP A 110 -10.26 3.16 -5.64
CA TRP A 110 -8.85 3.16 -6.00
C TRP A 110 -8.69 3.27 -7.51
N ALA A 111 -7.82 4.18 -7.94
CA ALA A 111 -7.47 4.40 -9.33
C ALA A 111 -6.05 3.89 -9.59
N TYR A 112 -5.87 3.14 -10.68
CA TYR A 112 -4.56 2.73 -11.16
C TYR A 112 -3.73 3.96 -11.55
N THR A 113 -2.46 3.98 -11.15
CA THR A 113 -1.52 5.03 -11.52
C THR A 113 -0.49 4.52 -12.53
N GLN A 114 0.21 3.43 -12.20
CA GLN A 114 1.28 2.86 -13.02
C GLN A 114 1.67 1.45 -12.54
N SER A 115 2.52 0.76 -13.30
CA SER A 115 3.23 -0.43 -12.85
C SER A 115 4.69 -0.09 -12.56
N ILE A 116 5.27 -0.74 -11.56
CA ILE A 116 6.70 -0.69 -11.24
C ILE A 116 7.42 -2.00 -11.61
N ALA A 117 6.76 -2.90 -12.34
CA ALA A 117 7.41 -4.09 -12.89
C ALA A 117 8.49 -3.68 -13.90
N GLY A 118 9.68 -4.28 -13.77
CA GLY A 118 10.70 -4.20 -14.81
C GLY A 118 10.30 -4.99 -16.07
N PRO A 119 10.97 -4.76 -17.21
CA PRO A 119 10.77 -5.58 -18.40
C PRO A 119 11.13 -7.04 -18.09
N GLN A 120 10.52 -7.97 -18.84
CA GLN A 120 10.94 -9.37 -18.79
C GLN A 120 12.44 -9.46 -19.13
N GLY A 121 13.17 -10.25 -18.35
CA GLY A 121 14.58 -10.55 -18.65
C GLY A 121 14.75 -11.21 -20.01
N PRO A 122 15.94 -11.16 -20.62
CA PRO A 122 16.20 -11.83 -21.88
C PRO A 122 15.88 -13.33 -21.75
N LYS A 123 15.38 -13.92 -22.84
CA LYS A 123 15.27 -15.38 -22.94
C LYS A 123 16.67 -15.98 -22.72
N GLY A 124 16.74 -17.05 -21.93
CA GLY A 124 17.99 -17.81 -21.77
C GLY A 124 18.48 -18.37 -23.10
N GLU A 125 19.79 -18.63 -23.19
CA GLU A 125 20.39 -19.27 -24.36
C GLU A 125 19.76 -20.64 -24.62
N THR A 126 19.68 -21.02 -25.89
CA THR A 126 19.33 -22.41 -26.25
C THR A 126 20.39 -23.33 -25.65
N GLY A 127 19.96 -24.41 -24.98
CA GLY A 127 20.90 -25.40 -24.43
C GLY A 127 21.79 -26.01 -25.53
N ALA A 128 22.96 -26.53 -25.12
CA ALA A 128 23.88 -27.19 -26.04
C ALA A 128 23.19 -28.34 -26.78
N GLN A 129 23.52 -28.51 -28.06
CA GLN A 129 23.12 -29.70 -28.81
C GLN A 129 23.65 -30.95 -28.08
N GLY A 130 22.80 -31.96 -27.93
CA GLY A 130 23.24 -33.25 -27.39
C GLY A 130 24.36 -33.87 -28.24
N PRO A 131 25.14 -34.82 -27.68
CA PRO A 131 26.17 -35.51 -28.43
C PRO A 131 25.58 -36.18 -29.67
N ALA A 132 26.34 -36.18 -30.78
CA ALA A 132 25.97 -36.94 -31.96
C ALA A 132 25.81 -38.43 -31.61
N GLY A 133 24.75 -39.07 -32.12
CA GLY A 133 24.59 -40.51 -31.98
C GLY A 133 25.76 -41.24 -32.63
N SER A 134 26.29 -42.28 -31.97
CA SER A 134 27.36 -43.12 -32.53
C SER A 134 26.79 -43.97 -33.67
N SER A 135 26.91 -43.52 -34.92
CA SER A 135 26.62 -44.36 -36.09
C SER A 135 27.92 -45.01 -36.56
N THR A 136 27.98 -46.33 -36.54
CA THR A 136 29.05 -47.05 -37.24
C THR A 136 28.57 -47.37 -38.65
N THR A 137 29.40 -47.10 -39.66
CA THR A 137 29.12 -47.47 -41.08
C THR A 137 29.67 -48.85 -41.43
N ALA A 138 30.37 -49.51 -40.49
CA ALA A 138 30.91 -50.83 -40.70
C ALA A 138 29.79 -51.86 -40.86
N VAL A 139 29.97 -52.81 -41.79
CA VAL A 139 29.11 -53.99 -41.86
C VAL A 139 29.33 -54.81 -40.60
N ALA A 140 28.24 -55.20 -39.92
CA ALA A 140 28.33 -56.04 -38.73
C ALA A 140 28.88 -57.42 -39.08
N THR A 141 29.78 -57.94 -38.24
CA THR A 141 30.24 -59.33 -38.31
C THR A 141 29.55 -60.15 -37.22
N THR A 142 29.79 -61.46 -37.19
CA THR A 142 29.32 -62.31 -36.08
C THR A 142 30.04 -62.02 -34.74
N THR A 143 31.11 -61.21 -34.76
CA THR A 143 31.93 -60.90 -33.58
C THR A 143 32.05 -59.41 -33.26
N ALA A 144 31.68 -58.52 -34.17
CA ALA A 144 31.78 -57.07 -34.01
C ALA A 144 30.48 -56.35 -34.42
N ASN A 145 30.09 -55.35 -33.63
CA ASN A 145 28.96 -54.48 -33.95
C ASN A 145 29.26 -53.62 -35.18
N GLY A 146 28.23 -53.37 -35.98
CA GLY A 146 28.28 -52.54 -37.17
C GLY A 146 26.99 -51.71 -37.32
N LEU A 147 26.40 -51.72 -38.52
CA LEU A 147 25.05 -51.19 -38.80
C LEU A 147 23.92 -51.89 -37.99
N MET A 148 24.21 -53.05 -37.41
CA MET A 148 23.35 -53.80 -36.49
C MET A 148 24.24 -54.41 -35.39
N SER A 149 23.63 -54.92 -34.32
CA SER A 149 24.39 -55.64 -33.29
C SER A 149 24.95 -56.95 -33.85
N SER A 150 26.11 -57.40 -33.34
CA SER A 150 26.66 -58.72 -33.69
C SER A 150 25.67 -59.84 -33.35
N THR A 151 24.91 -59.69 -32.26
CA THR A 151 23.81 -60.58 -31.86
C THR A 151 22.74 -60.70 -32.95
N ASP A 152 22.27 -59.58 -33.50
CA ASP A 152 21.24 -59.61 -34.54
C ASP A 152 21.80 -60.14 -35.86
N LYS A 153 23.09 -59.90 -36.15
CA LYS A 153 23.76 -60.48 -37.32
C LYS A 153 23.83 -62.00 -37.24
N VAL A 154 24.11 -62.55 -36.05
CA VAL A 154 24.09 -64.00 -35.80
C VAL A 154 22.68 -64.57 -36.00
N LYS A 155 21.65 -63.91 -35.46
CA LYS A 155 20.25 -64.33 -35.67
C LYS A 155 19.88 -64.35 -37.15
N LEU A 156 20.27 -63.30 -37.89
CA LEU A 156 19.98 -63.19 -39.32
C LEU A 156 20.68 -64.28 -40.15
N ASN A 157 21.93 -64.62 -39.80
CA ASN A 157 22.67 -65.70 -40.47
C ASN A 157 22.04 -67.09 -40.26
N ASN A 158 21.33 -67.27 -39.15
CA ASN A 158 20.69 -68.53 -38.79
C ASN A 158 19.23 -68.64 -39.28
N LEU A 159 18.73 -67.64 -40.02
CA LEU A 159 17.41 -67.75 -40.64
C LEU A 159 17.44 -68.77 -41.78
N THR A 160 16.43 -69.63 -41.81
CA THR A 160 16.27 -70.62 -42.87
C THR A 160 15.95 -69.92 -44.19
N VAL A 161 16.76 -70.15 -45.22
CA VAL A 161 16.49 -69.61 -46.57
C VAL A 161 15.30 -70.35 -47.16
N ILE A 162 14.17 -69.66 -47.32
CA ILE A 162 12.99 -70.22 -48.01
C ILE A 162 13.18 -70.00 -49.51
N THR A 163 13.34 -71.09 -50.27
CA THR A 163 13.34 -71.02 -51.73
C THR A 163 11.90 -71.07 -52.24
N LEU A 164 11.42 -69.96 -52.79
CA LEU A 164 10.12 -69.92 -53.47
C LEU A 164 10.27 -70.55 -54.86
N VAL A 165 9.65 -71.71 -55.07
CA VAL A 165 9.56 -72.33 -56.39
C VAL A 165 8.27 -71.86 -57.05
N LYS A 166 8.38 -71.30 -58.27
CA LYS A 166 7.20 -70.93 -59.05
C LYS A 166 6.41 -72.21 -59.36
N VAL A 167 5.18 -72.32 -58.87
CA VAL A 167 4.28 -73.42 -59.25
C VAL A 167 3.97 -73.21 -60.73
N LYS A 168 4.19 -74.24 -61.55
CA LYS A 168 3.85 -74.17 -62.97
C LYS A 168 2.36 -73.91 -63.09
N ASP A 169 2.00 -72.92 -63.89
CA ASP A 169 0.61 -72.54 -64.12
C ASP A 169 -0.19 -73.78 -64.56
N VAL A 170 -1.35 -73.98 -63.91
CA VAL A 170 -2.28 -75.11 -64.15
C VAL A 170 -3.04 -74.90 -65.45
#